data_AF-A0AAD8Y255-F1
#
_entry.id   AF-A0AAD8Y255-F1
#
_cell.length_a   1.000
_cell.length_b   1.000
_cell.length_c   1.000
_cell.angle_alpha   90.00
_cell.angle_beta   90.00
_cell.angle_gamma   90.00
#
_symmetry.space_group_name_H-M   'P 1'
#
loop_
_entity.id
_entity.type
_entity.pdbx_description
1 polymer ?
#
loop_
_entity_poly.entity_id
_entity_poly.type
_entity_poly.pdbx_seq_one_letter_code
_entity_poly.pdbx_strand_id
1 'polypeptide(L)'
;MAAEGDRIRRFNYTGEDDEVPDDATHVTVDESVRVIPAWAFSRNPSIVEVICDENVKGVEECAFAKCPSLRRVIMPGVEIVEQCAFTDCKALTDVECGKLEIIRGCAFHTCKSLGSINLPSAKIVEMGAFSDCTALADAKFGDKLESIKGVAFDNCPSLERITIPLKDDMITADDIFGFCGTLKHIDLVEGELHETIAALHFEEWRNDMNEEIDSINRILPTVDAGFSEEDDDVGGKVEAIRTWIRSVLGKIIHYKAEHQRVLDEEVATTLEHSLSQDIVMNNVLPFLALPSYTFEVEDYEEWEEEDYLDSEEEDREE
;
A
#
# COMPACT_ATOMS: atom_id res chain seq x y z
N MET A 1 4.38 33.55 42.94
CA MET A 1 4.45 33.38 41.48
C MET A 1 3.85 32.01 41.21
N ALA A 2 2.53 31.97 40.98
CA ALA A 2 1.85 30.72 40.66
C ALA A 2 2.19 30.35 39.22
N ALA A 3 2.54 29.09 39.00
CA ALA A 3 2.83 28.52 37.69
C ALA A 3 1.70 28.88 36.71
N GLU A 4 2.07 29.53 35.62
CA GLU A 4 1.24 29.75 34.45
C GLU A 4 1.12 28.40 33.74
N GLY A 5 0.37 27.50 34.39
CA GLY A 5 0.14 26.15 33.90
C GLY A 5 -0.61 26.24 32.60
N ASP A 6 0.00 25.71 31.55
CA ASP A 6 -0.57 24.99 30.40
C ASP A 6 -2.11 25.01 30.34
N ARG A 7 -2.68 26.19 30.11
CA ARG A 7 -4.14 26.32 29.99
C ARG A 7 -4.50 25.80 28.63
N ILE A 8 -5.06 24.59 28.59
CA ILE A 8 -5.69 24.03 27.40
C ILE A 8 -6.68 25.07 26.86
N ARG A 9 -6.39 25.65 25.69
CA ARG A 9 -7.26 26.58 24.97
C ARG A 9 -7.97 25.79 23.89
N ARG A 10 -9.26 25.53 24.13
CA ARG A 10 -10.12 24.80 23.20
C ARG A 10 -10.73 25.78 22.22
N PHE A 11 -10.74 25.40 20.96
CA PHE A 11 -11.38 26.14 19.88
C PHE A 11 -12.26 25.18 19.08
N ASN A 12 -13.50 25.57 18.80
CA ASN A 12 -14.40 24.80 17.93
C ASN A 12 -14.42 25.47 16.56
N TYR A 13 -13.92 24.78 15.54
CA TYR A 13 -13.89 25.26 14.16
C TYR A 13 -15.18 24.84 13.44
N THR A 14 -15.92 25.82 12.95
CA THR A 14 -17.24 25.66 12.32
C THR A 14 -17.21 25.78 10.80
N GLY A 15 -16.07 26.15 10.23
CA GLY A 15 -15.89 26.37 8.78
C GLY A 15 -16.23 27.79 8.31
N GLU A 16 -16.91 28.59 9.13
CA GLU A 16 -17.18 30.01 8.88
C GLU A 16 -16.19 30.94 9.60
N ASP A 17 -15.27 30.37 10.38
CA ASP A 17 -14.27 31.12 11.14
C ASP A 17 -13.22 31.72 10.19
N ASP A 18 -13.10 33.04 10.20
CA ASP A 18 -12.15 33.78 9.35
C ASP A 18 -10.68 33.42 9.67
N GLU A 19 -10.35 33.25 10.97
CA GLU A 19 -9.01 32.87 11.44
C GLU A 19 -9.08 32.03 12.72
N VAL A 20 -8.21 31.03 12.81
CA VAL A 20 -8.07 30.18 14.00
C VAL A 20 -7.06 30.83 14.95
N PRO A 21 -7.38 31.02 16.24
CA PRO A 21 -6.48 31.69 17.18
C PRO A 21 -5.10 31.01 17.30
N ASP A 22 -4.03 31.80 17.23
CA ASP A 22 -2.65 31.32 17.35
C ASP A 22 -2.32 30.72 18.73
N ASP A 23 -3.15 30.97 19.74
CA ASP A 23 -3.03 30.46 21.11
C ASP A 23 -3.89 29.22 21.36
N ALA A 24 -4.71 28.80 20.39
CA ALA A 24 -5.51 27.58 20.49
C ALA A 24 -4.58 26.35 20.53
N THR A 25 -4.78 25.47 21.52
CA THR A 25 -3.97 24.25 21.65
C THR A 25 -4.74 22.99 21.29
N HIS A 26 -6.07 23.01 21.42
CA HIS A 26 -6.94 21.88 21.09
C HIS A 26 -8.07 22.36 20.18
N VAL A 27 -8.14 21.82 18.98
CA VAL A 27 -9.16 22.18 17.99
C VAL A 27 -10.12 21.02 17.82
N THR A 28 -11.42 21.29 17.96
CA THR A 28 -12.48 20.39 17.52
C THR A 28 -13.07 20.93 16.22
N VAL A 29 -13.23 20.08 15.21
CA VAL A 29 -13.89 20.44 13.96
C VAL A 29 -15.34 19.96 14.05
N ASP A 30 -16.26 20.91 13.91
CA ASP A 30 -17.69 20.72 14.10
C ASP A 30 -18.32 19.80 13.02
N GLU A 31 -19.48 19.21 13.32
CA GLU A 31 -20.24 18.38 12.38
C GLU A 31 -20.73 19.14 11.14
N SER A 32 -20.79 20.48 11.21
CA SER A 32 -21.11 21.35 10.08
C SER A 32 -20.05 21.30 8.97
N VAL A 33 -18.80 20.98 9.33
CA VAL A 33 -17.66 21.02 8.41
C VAL A 33 -17.60 19.73 7.62
N ARG A 34 -17.72 19.84 6.29
CA ARG A 34 -17.54 18.71 5.37
C ARG A 34 -16.11 18.55 4.89
N VAL A 35 -15.42 19.67 4.69
CA VAL A 35 -14.05 19.72 4.19
C VAL A 35 -13.32 20.81 4.96
N ILE A 36 -12.11 20.50 5.43
CA ILE A 36 -11.23 21.51 6.01
C ILE A 36 -10.57 22.24 4.85
N PRO A 37 -10.78 23.56 4.70
CA PRO A 37 -10.31 24.28 3.53
C PRO A 37 -8.80 24.43 3.52
N ALA A 38 -8.28 24.70 2.33
CA ALA A 38 -6.86 24.86 2.12
C ALA A 38 -6.28 25.97 3.01
N TRP A 39 -5.09 25.72 3.56
CA TRP A 39 -4.37 26.61 4.49
C TRP A 39 -5.07 26.98 5.83
N ALA A 40 -6.23 26.40 6.17
CA ALA A 40 -7.05 26.80 7.33
C ALA A 40 -6.30 26.92 8.67
N PHE A 41 -5.38 26.00 8.94
CA PHE A 41 -4.57 25.93 10.16
C PHE A 41 -3.07 26.04 9.86
N SER A 42 -2.69 26.46 8.64
CA SER A 42 -1.29 26.45 8.22
C SER A 42 -0.45 27.36 9.10
N ARG A 43 0.73 26.87 9.50
CA ARG A 43 1.72 27.58 10.33
C ARG A 43 1.24 27.96 11.74
N ASN A 44 0.14 27.38 12.22
CA ASN A 44 -0.31 27.66 13.57
C ASN A 44 0.75 27.18 14.60
N PRO A 45 1.22 28.06 15.50
CA PRO A 45 2.34 27.75 16.39
C PRO A 45 1.96 26.89 17.59
N SER A 46 0.68 26.83 17.97
CA SER A 46 0.25 26.32 19.28
C SER A 46 -0.66 25.10 19.24
N ILE A 47 -1.30 24.79 18.10
CA ILE A 47 -2.18 23.61 18.02
C ILE A 47 -1.38 22.34 18.32
N VAL A 48 -1.85 21.58 19.30
CA VAL A 48 -1.27 20.31 19.76
C VAL A 48 -2.14 19.13 19.33
N GLU A 49 -3.45 19.29 19.39
CA GLU A 49 -4.42 18.24 19.06
C GLU A 49 -5.54 18.77 18.18
N VAL A 50 -5.90 18.00 17.15
CA VAL A 50 -7.06 18.24 16.28
C VAL A 50 -7.96 17.01 16.31
N ILE A 51 -9.24 17.22 16.59
CA ILE A 51 -10.26 16.17 16.59
C ILE A 51 -11.34 16.57 15.59
N CYS A 52 -11.46 15.78 14.52
CA CYS A 52 -12.47 15.96 13.50
C CYS A 52 -13.69 15.09 13.77
N ASP A 53 -14.87 15.65 13.53
CA ASP A 53 -16.11 14.88 13.49
C ASP A 53 -16.12 13.84 12.34
N GLU A 54 -16.97 12.81 12.46
CA GLU A 54 -17.13 11.77 11.42
C GLU A 54 -17.67 12.30 10.09
N ASN A 55 -18.27 13.50 10.10
CA ASN A 55 -18.81 14.15 8.92
C ASN A 55 -17.76 14.83 8.03
N VAL A 56 -16.55 15.05 8.54
CA VAL A 56 -15.43 15.65 7.79
C VAL A 56 -14.88 14.60 6.82
N LYS A 57 -14.96 14.88 5.52
CA LYS A 57 -14.59 13.96 4.43
C LYS A 57 -13.22 14.24 3.81
N GLY A 58 -12.78 15.48 3.86
CA GLY A 58 -11.55 15.90 3.20
C GLY A 58 -10.76 16.91 4.01
N VAL A 59 -9.44 16.84 3.84
CA VAL A 59 -8.50 17.86 4.29
C VAL A 59 -7.82 18.41 3.05
N GLU A 60 -8.05 19.69 2.74
CA GLU A 60 -7.50 20.32 1.54
C GLU A 60 -6.01 20.67 1.64
N GLU A 61 -5.49 21.20 0.53
CA GLU A 61 -4.08 21.52 0.34
C GLU A 61 -3.52 22.36 1.49
N CYS A 62 -2.39 21.91 2.04
CA CYS A 62 -1.67 22.61 3.10
C CYS A 62 -2.49 22.99 4.35
N ALA A 63 -3.66 22.38 4.60
CA ALA A 63 -4.57 22.77 5.68
C ALA A 63 -3.88 22.86 7.06
N PHE A 64 -2.97 21.94 7.37
CA PHE A 64 -2.19 21.90 8.61
C PHE A 64 -0.68 22.06 8.36
N ALA A 65 -0.27 22.51 7.18
CA ALA A 65 1.15 22.56 6.84
C ALA A 65 1.94 23.46 7.82
N LYS A 66 3.12 22.99 8.24
CA LYS A 66 4.07 23.70 9.11
C LYS A 66 3.52 24.01 10.51
N CYS A 67 2.70 23.14 11.09
CA CYS A 67 2.29 23.23 12.50
C CYS A 67 3.35 22.56 13.40
N PRO A 68 4.27 23.31 14.05
CA PRO A 68 5.40 22.72 14.79
C PRO A 68 5.00 22.03 16.09
N SER A 69 3.83 22.36 16.64
CA SER A 69 3.35 21.84 17.93
C SER A 69 2.33 20.71 17.78
N LEU A 70 1.84 20.44 16.57
CA LEU A 70 0.80 19.46 16.31
C LEU A 70 1.35 18.05 16.56
N ARG A 71 0.76 17.35 17.53
CA ARG A 71 1.18 16.00 17.95
C ARG A 71 0.18 14.93 17.57
N ARG A 72 -1.12 15.26 17.64
CA ARG A 72 -2.19 14.27 17.46
C ARG A 72 -3.28 14.80 16.55
N VAL A 73 -3.68 13.98 15.58
CA VAL A 73 -4.80 14.25 14.67
C VAL A 73 -5.73 13.04 14.66
N ILE A 74 -7.00 13.26 14.99
CA ILE A 74 -8.04 12.24 14.93
C ILE A 74 -9.04 12.64 13.86
N MET A 75 -9.14 11.84 12.81
CA MET A 75 -9.98 12.10 11.65
C MET A 75 -10.66 10.81 11.16
N PRO A 76 -11.70 10.34 11.87
CA PRO A 76 -12.31 9.04 11.63
C PRO A 76 -13.12 8.99 10.32
N GLY A 77 -13.65 10.13 9.88
CA GLY A 77 -14.50 10.27 8.71
C GLY A 77 -13.79 10.65 7.40
N VAL A 78 -12.53 11.08 7.49
CA VAL A 78 -11.79 11.63 6.35
C VAL A 78 -11.41 10.53 5.38
N GLU A 79 -11.74 10.75 4.11
CA GLU A 79 -11.51 9.84 2.99
C GLU A 79 -10.32 10.29 2.13
N ILE A 80 -10.05 11.60 2.08
CA ILE A 80 -9.00 12.19 1.24
C ILE A 80 -8.18 13.20 2.05
N VAL A 81 -6.85 13.05 1.99
CA VAL A 81 -5.90 14.05 2.45
C VAL A 81 -5.17 14.60 1.22
N GLU A 82 -5.39 15.88 0.94
CA GLU A 82 -4.85 16.58 -0.22
C GLU A 82 -3.36 16.93 -0.07
N GLN A 83 -2.80 17.48 -1.14
CA GLN A 83 -1.37 17.75 -1.27
C GLN A 83 -0.83 18.58 -0.10
N CYS A 84 0.29 18.16 0.47
CA CYS A 84 0.99 18.87 1.55
C CYS A 84 0.16 19.14 2.82
N ALA A 85 -1.01 18.51 3.01
CA ALA A 85 -1.93 18.85 4.09
C ALA A 85 -1.30 18.91 5.49
N PHE A 86 -0.41 17.97 5.82
CA PHE A 86 0.34 17.89 7.09
C PHE A 86 1.86 18.03 6.89
N THR A 87 2.31 18.61 5.77
CA THR A 87 3.73 18.80 5.49
C THR A 87 4.43 19.57 6.62
N ASP A 88 5.62 19.14 7.02
CA ASP A 88 6.48 19.79 8.03
C ASP A 88 5.85 19.88 9.44
N CYS A 89 4.87 19.02 9.76
CA CYS A 89 4.35 18.82 11.11
C CYS A 89 5.32 17.97 11.94
N LYS A 90 6.48 18.53 12.28
CA LYS A 90 7.62 17.79 12.87
C LYS A 90 7.31 17.10 14.19
N ALA A 91 6.34 17.59 14.95
CA ALA A 91 5.94 17.02 16.24
C ALA A 91 4.82 15.96 16.12
N LEU A 92 4.28 15.71 14.92
CA LEU A 92 3.16 14.80 14.72
C LEU A 92 3.60 13.38 15.03
N THR A 93 3.00 12.78 16.06
CA THR A 93 3.30 11.42 16.52
C THR A 93 2.17 10.46 16.21
N ASP A 94 0.92 10.93 16.32
CA ASP A 94 -0.27 10.09 16.31
C ASP A 94 -1.27 10.58 15.26
N VAL A 95 -1.54 9.74 14.27
CA VAL A 95 -2.54 9.99 13.23
C VAL A 95 -3.56 8.86 13.24
N GLU A 96 -4.78 9.17 13.66
CA GLU A 96 -5.89 8.22 13.71
C GLU A 96 -6.87 8.50 12.56
N CYS A 97 -6.87 7.67 11.53
CA CYS A 97 -7.74 7.83 10.36
C CYS A 97 -8.34 6.48 9.92
N GLY A 98 -9.64 6.31 10.12
CA GLY A 98 -10.31 5.02 9.89
C GLY A 98 -10.71 4.77 8.43
N LYS A 99 -11.05 5.84 7.70
CA LYS A 99 -11.63 5.78 6.35
C LYS A 99 -10.74 6.40 5.27
N LEU A 100 -9.50 6.74 5.60
CA LEU A 100 -8.60 7.41 4.67
C LEU A 100 -8.29 6.50 3.47
N GLU A 101 -8.75 6.88 2.29
CA GLU A 101 -8.61 6.13 1.04
C GLU A 101 -7.48 6.68 0.16
N ILE A 102 -7.35 8.01 0.08
CA ILE A 102 -6.40 8.68 -0.82
C ILE A 102 -5.49 9.60 -0.02
N ILE A 103 -4.18 9.36 -0.12
CA ILE A 103 -3.14 10.24 0.42
C ILE A 103 -2.40 10.86 -0.76
N ARG A 104 -2.63 12.15 -0.98
CA ARG A 104 -2.01 12.90 -2.08
C ARG A 104 -0.55 13.23 -1.81
N GLY A 105 0.11 13.75 -2.85
CA GLY A 105 1.54 14.01 -2.83
C GLY A 105 1.98 14.85 -1.63
N CYS A 106 3.08 14.44 -0.98
CA CYS A 106 3.67 15.11 0.18
C CYS A 106 2.73 15.36 1.38
N ALA A 107 1.59 14.66 1.48
CA ALA A 107 0.59 14.88 2.53
C ALA A 107 1.19 14.90 3.95
N PHE A 108 2.07 13.97 4.29
CA PHE A 108 2.77 13.88 5.59
C PHE A 108 4.28 14.08 5.47
N HIS A 109 4.76 14.74 4.41
CA HIS A 109 6.19 14.94 4.19
C HIS A 109 6.86 15.67 5.37
N THR A 110 8.05 15.22 5.79
CA THR A 110 8.81 15.77 6.93
C THR A 110 8.08 15.69 8.30
N CYS A 111 7.16 14.73 8.50
CA CYS A 111 6.59 14.43 9.82
C CYS A 111 7.60 13.64 10.68
N LYS A 112 8.65 14.30 11.15
CA LYS A 112 9.84 13.67 11.75
C LYS A 112 9.60 12.86 13.03
N SER A 113 8.50 13.09 13.74
CA SER A 113 8.13 12.35 14.97
C SER A 113 7.10 11.25 14.73
N LEU A 114 6.62 11.06 13.50
CA LEU A 114 5.58 10.08 13.18
C LEU A 114 6.19 8.68 13.30
N GLY A 115 5.82 7.95 14.35
CA GLY A 115 6.45 6.67 14.69
C GLY A 115 5.86 5.47 13.95
N SER A 116 4.55 5.49 13.69
CA SER A 116 3.86 4.42 12.98
C SER A 116 2.63 4.94 12.27
N ILE A 117 2.26 4.32 11.16
CA ILE A 117 0.99 4.58 10.47
C ILE A 117 0.17 3.29 10.34
N ASN A 118 -1.14 3.42 10.52
CA ASN A 118 -2.09 2.33 10.32
C ASN A 118 -3.24 2.82 9.44
N LEU A 119 -3.25 2.36 8.19
CA LEU A 119 -4.09 2.84 7.10
C LEU A 119 -4.85 1.68 6.44
N PRO A 120 -5.79 1.05 7.15
CA PRO A 120 -6.47 -0.16 6.67
C PRO A 120 -7.37 0.11 5.45
N SER A 121 -7.81 1.35 5.23
CA SER A 121 -8.70 1.73 4.14
C SER A 121 -7.97 2.38 2.94
N ALA A 122 -6.66 2.61 3.03
CA ALA A 122 -5.92 3.32 2.01
C ALA A 122 -5.85 2.51 0.71
N LYS A 123 -6.17 3.18 -0.41
CA LYS A 123 -6.11 2.66 -1.77
C LYS A 123 -4.91 3.22 -2.52
N ILE A 124 -4.66 4.52 -2.38
CA ILE A 124 -3.64 5.24 -3.15
C ILE A 124 -2.76 6.04 -2.20
N VAL A 125 -1.46 5.77 -2.26
CA VAL A 125 -0.40 6.57 -1.63
C VAL A 125 0.40 7.24 -2.73
N GLU A 126 0.26 8.56 -2.85
CA GLU A 126 0.93 9.32 -3.89
C GLU A 126 2.37 9.71 -3.55
N MET A 127 3.02 10.36 -4.52
CA MET A 127 4.44 10.67 -4.51
C MET A 127 4.85 11.46 -3.26
N GLY A 128 5.84 10.94 -2.52
CA GLY A 128 6.40 11.64 -1.36
C GLY A 128 5.47 11.73 -0.15
N ALA A 129 4.34 11.00 -0.13
CA ALA A 129 3.33 11.11 0.94
C ALA A 129 3.90 11.03 2.36
N PHE A 130 4.89 10.17 2.61
CA PHE A 130 5.57 9.99 3.90
C PHE A 130 7.09 10.21 3.80
N SER A 131 7.57 10.90 2.76
CA SER A 131 9.00 11.19 2.60
C SER A 131 9.54 12.03 3.77
N ASP A 132 10.78 11.81 4.18
CA ASP A 132 11.46 12.43 5.33
C ASP A 132 10.80 12.17 6.70
N CYS A 133 9.98 11.12 6.82
CA CYS A 133 9.44 10.68 8.11
C CYS A 133 10.48 9.86 8.89
N THR A 134 11.47 10.55 9.46
CA THR A 134 12.67 9.91 10.04
C THR A 134 12.42 8.96 11.22
N ALA A 135 11.31 9.11 11.94
CA ALA A 135 10.95 8.24 13.06
C ALA A 135 10.00 7.09 12.67
N LEU A 136 9.53 7.06 11.41
CA LEU A 136 8.54 6.09 10.97
C LEU A 136 9.17 4.70 10.95
N ALA A 137 8.73 3.83 11.85
CA ALA A 137 9.26 2.49 12.02
C ALA A 137 8.35 1.38 11.46
N ASP A 138 7.04 1.63 11.45
CA ASP A 138 6.02 0.66 11.06
C ASP A 138 4.95 1.33 10.19
N ALA A 139 4.70 0.80 9.01
CA ALA A 139 3.64 1.24 8.10
C ALA A 139 2.70 0.10 7.73
N LYS A 140 1.43 0.20 8.14
CA LYS A 140 0.42 -0.86 7.91
C LYS A 140 -0.65 -0.41 6.94
N PHE A 141 -0.85 -1.19 5.89
CA PHE A 141 -1.91 -1.01 4.91
C PHE A 141 -2.90 -2.18 4.94
N GLY A 142 -4.10 -1.95 4.40
CA GLY A 142 -5.12 -2.99 4.24
C GLY A 142 -5.12 -3.67 2.88
N ASP A 143 -6.07 -4.58 2.70
CA ASP A 143 -6.34 -5.34 1.47
C ASP A 143 -6.74 -4.47 0.27
N LYS A 144 -7.28 -3.28 0.54
CA LYS A 144 -7.71 -2.31 -0.47
C LYS A 144 -6.58 -1.51 -1.10
N LEU A 145 -5.33 -1.64 -0.65
CA LEU A 145 -4.22 -0.90 -1.26
C LEU A 145 -4.09 -1.31 -2.74
N GLU A 146 -4.05 -0.30 -3.61
CA GLU A 146 -3.95 -0.46 -5.07
C GLU A 146 -2.61 0.06 -5.58
N SER A 147 -2.12 1.19 -5.06
CA SER A 147 -0.85 1.75 -5.52
C SER A 147 -0.10 2.55 -4.47
N ILE A 148 1.23 2.42 -4.49
CA ILE A 148 2.20 3.27 -3.82
C ILE A 148 3.08 3.88 -4.92
N LYS A 149 3.09 5.21 -5.03
CA LYS A 149 3.85 5.95 -6.06
C LYS A 149 5.25 6.30 -5.56
N GLY A 150 6.11 6.74 -6.49
CA GLY A 150 7.53 7.04 -6.26
C GLY A 150 7.82 7.93 -5.06
N VAL A 151 8.97 7.70 -4.43
CA VAL A 151 9.46 8.37 -3.21
C VAL A 151 8.47 8.42 -2.04
N ALA A 152 7.41 7.61 -2.01
CA ALA A 152 6.39 7.67 -0.95
C ALA A 152 6.97 7.52 0.47
N PHE A 153 8.02 6.71 0.65
CA PHE A 153 8.73 6.50 1.92
C PHE A 153 10.20 6.90 1.83
N ASP A 154 10.58 7.76 0.89
CA ASP A 154 11.97 8.19 0.73
C ASP A 154 12.51 8.85 2.00
N ASN A 155 13.77 8.56 2.35
CA ASN A 155 14.44 9.03 3.55
C ASN A 155 13.69 8.73 4.86
N CYS A 156 13.19 7.50 4.98
CA CYS A 156 12.67 6.92 6.23
C CYS A 156 13.67 5.92 6.84
N PRO A 157 14.80 6.37 7.43
CA PRO A 157 15.88 5.51 7.93
C PRO A 157 15.52 4.67 9.16
N SER A 158 14.34 4.87 9.76
CA SER A 158 13.85 4.04 10.87
C SER A 158 12.83 3.00 10.42
N LEU A 159 12.41 3.00 9.16
CA LEU A 159 11.37 2.10 8.67
C LEU A 159 11.89 0.68 8.71
N GLU A 160 11.35 -0.16 9.60
CA GLU A 160 11.78 -1.54 9.80
C GLU A 160 10.81 -2.54 9.19
N ARG A 161 9.51 -2.20 9.21
CA ARG A 161 8.40 -3.06 8.85
C ARG A 161 7.37 -2.35 7.98
N ILE A 162 6.89 -3.04 6.96
CA ILE A 162 5.71 -2.61 6.19
C ILE A 162 4.74 -3.77 6.02
N THR A 163 3.45 -3.53 6.21
CA THR A 163 2.37 -4.49 5.92
C THR A 163 1.66 -4.09 4.63
N ILE A 164 1.67 -4.96 3.63
CA ILE A 164 1.08 -4.72 2.30
C ILE A 164 0.21 -5.90 1.85
N PRO A 165 -0.80 -5.70 0.99
CA PRO A 165 -1.51 -6.81 0.37
C PRO A 165 -0.68 -7.48 -0.72
N LEU A 166 -1.01 -8.73 -1.04
CA LEU A 166 -0.41 -9.47 -2.15
C LEU A 166 -1.13 -9.11 -3.46
N LYS A 167 -0.69 -8.02 -4.09
CA LYS A 167 -1.17 -7.60 -5.42
C LYS A 167 0.01 -7.27 -6.32
N ASP A 168 -0.11 -7.66 -7.59
CA ASP A 168 0.84 -7.25 -8.61
C ASP A 168 0.68 -5.75 -8.92
N ASP A 169 1.74 -5.14 -9.44
CA ASP A 169 1.78 -3.73 -9.89
C ASP A 169 1.43 -2.65 -8.85
N MET A 170 1.36 -3.01 -7.56
CA MET A 170 1.06 -2.05 -6.49
C MET A 170 2.23 -1.07 -6.22
N ILE A 171 3.47 -1.51 -6.44
CA ILE A 171 4.69 -0.74 -6.20
C ILE A 171 5.29 -0.40 -7.56
N THR A 172 4.95 0.76 -8.12
CA THR A 172 5.23 1.07 -9.54
C THR A 172 6.55 1.81 -9.78
N ALA A 173 7.15 2.38 -8.74
CA ALA A 173 8.37 3.17 -8.83
C ALA A 173 9.49 2.58 -7.97
N ASP A 174 10.73 2.74 -8.41
CA ASP A 174 11.90 2.06 -7.83
C ASP A 174 12.43 2.78 -6.58
N ASP A 175 12.16 4.08 -6.47
CA ASP A 175 12.64 4.96 -5.42
C ASP A 175 11.71 5.04 -4.19
N ILE A 176 10.68 4.18 -4.11
CA ILE A 176 9.67 4.22 -3.04
C ILE A 176 10.29 4.13 -1.64
N PHE A 177 11.33 3.31 -1.49
CA PHE A 177 12.05 3.08 -0.24
C PHE A 177 13.48 3.66 -0.26
N GLY A 178 13.71 4.73 -1.02
CA GLY A 178 15.00 5.43 -1.03
C GLY A 178 15.48 5.75 0.39
N PHE A 179 16.76 5.50 0.66
CA PHE A 179 17.40 5.70 1.97
C PHE A 179 16.74 4.97 3.17
N CYS A 180 15.88 3.97 2.94
CA CYS A 180 15.29 3.11 3.98
C CYS A 180 16.21 1.93 4.36
N GLY A 181 17.39 2.25 4.90
CA GLY A 181 18.42 1.24 5.22
C GLY A 181 17.96 0.16 6.21
N THR A 182 17.02 0.47 7.10
CA THR A 182 16.54 -0.44 8.16
C THR A 182 15.40 -1.36 7.75
N LEU A 183 14.81 -1.19 6.56
CA LEU A 183 13.67 -2.00 6.12
C LEU A 183 14.11 -3.45 5.97
N LYS A 184 13.61 -4.31 6.85
CA LYS A 184 14.04 -5.71 6.97
C LYS A 184 12.87 -6.67 6.94
N HIS A 185 11.67 -6.20 7.24
CA HIS A 185 10.51 -7.04 7.42
C HIS A 185 9.34 -6.56 6.55
N ILE A 186 8.71 -7.51 5.87
CA ILE A 186 7.43 -7.32 5.20
C ILE A 186 6.44 -8.30 5.81
N ASP A 187 5.28 -7.77 6.15
CA ASP A 187 4.12 -8.56 6.50
C ASP A 187 3.10 -8.48 5.37
N LEU A 188 2.36 -9.56 5.18
CA LEU A 188 1.20 -9.57 4.32
C LEU A 188 -0.05 -9.32 5.14
N VAL A 189 -1.03 -8.63 4.55
CA VAL A 189 -2.35 -8.48 5.18
C VAL A 189 -2.95 -9.86 5.41
N GLU A 190 -3.26 -10.18 6.67
CA GLU A 190 -3.94 -11.42 7.04
C GLU A 190 -5.34 -11.45 6.38
N GLY A 191 -5.59 -12.42 5.50
CA GLY A 191 -6.84 -12.49 4.73
C GLY A 191 -6.76 -13.47 3.56
N GLU A 192 -7.01 -12.97 2.34
CA GLU A 192 -7.18 -13.76 1.10
C GLU A 192 -6.08 -14.79 0.87
N LEU A 193 -4.83 -14.46 1.23
CA LEU A 193 -3.70 -15.37 1.09
C LEU A 193 -3.74 -16.51 2.11
N HIS A 194 -4.06 -16.23 3.37
CA HIS A 194 -4.14 -17.26 4.40
C HIS A 194 -5.31 -18.22 4.12
N GLU A 195 -6.45 -17.68 3.66
CA GLU A 195 -7.57 -18.50 3.18
C GLU A 195 -7.18 -19.34 1.95
N THR A 196 -6.48 -18.74 0.99
CA THR A 196 -5.98 -19.45 -0.19
C THR A 196 -5.04 -20.59 0.19
N ILE A 197 -4.10 -20.35 1.10
CA ILE A 197 -3.15 -21.37 1.58
C ILE A 197 -3.89 -22.45 2.39
N ALA A 198 -4.81 -22.07 3.26
CA ALA A 198 -5.62 -23.01 4.04
C ALA A 198 -6.51 -23.89 3.16
N ALA A 199 -6.95 -23.38 2.00
CA ALA A 199 -7.74 -24.12 1.02
C ALA A 199 -6.90 -25.13 0.18
N LEU A 200 -5.57 -25.07 0.23
CA LEU A 200 -4.72 -26.03 -0.48
C LEU A 200 -4.79 -27.42 0.18
N HIS A 201 -5.19 -28.41 -0.62
CA HIS A 201 -5.40 -29.79 -0.16
C HIS A 201 -4.12 -30.44 0.36
N PHE A 202 -2.98 -30.24 -0.32
CA PHE A 202 -1.71 -30.87 0.04
C PHE A 202 -0.93 -30.07 1.09
N GLU A 203 -0.47 -30.76 2.15
CA GLU A 203 0.39 -30.18 3.19
C GLU A 203 1.72 -29.67 2.62
N GLU A 204 2.25 -30.32 1.60
CA GLU A 204 3.50 -29.93 0.95
C GLU A 204 3.40 -28.53 0.34
N TRP A 205 2.30 -28.22 -0.35
CA TRP A 205 2.09 -26.89 -0.96
C TRP A 205 1.88 -25.80 0.09
N ARG A 206 1.22 -26.14 1.21
CA ARG A 206 1.08 -25.21 2.35
C ARG A 206 2.45 -24.87 2.96
N ASN A 207 3.31 -25.87 3.13
CA ASN A 207 4.65 -25.65 3.68
C ASN A 207 5.53 -24.84 2.72
N ASP A 208 5.53 -25.16 1.42
CA ASP A 208 6.29 -24.40 0.41
C ASP A 208 5.85 -22.92 0.37
N MET A 209 4.53 -22.65 0.35
CA MET A 209 4.01 -21.28 0.37
C MET A 209 4.42 -20.50 1.63
N ASN A 210 4.37 -21.14 2.80
CA ASN A 210 4.80 -20.48 4.05
C ASN A 210 6.30 -20.17 4.03
N GLU A 211 7.13 -21.09 3.51
CA GLU A 211 8.57 -20.85 3.35
C GLU A 211 8.87 -19.71 2.37
N GLU A 212 8.07 -19.59 1.29
CA GLU A 212 8.19 -18.50 0.32
C GLU A 212 7.77 -17.16 0.90
N ILE A 213 6.70 -17.11 1.71
CA ILE A 213 6.29 -15.88 2.40
C ILE A 213 7.40 -15.38 3.33
N ASP A 214 8.08 -16.29 4.03
CA ASP A 214 9.20 -15.97 4.91
C ASP A 214 10.53 -15.75 4.17
N SER A 215 10.58 -15.97 2.85
CA SER A 215 11.83 -15.87 2.07
C SER A 215 12.29 -14.41 1.94
N ILE A 216 11.35 -13.47 1.71
CA ILE A 216 11.65 -12.05 1.55
C ILE A 216 12.29 -11.44 2.80
N ASN A 217 11.87 -11.87 3.99
CA ASN A 217 12.40 -11.41 5.28
C ASN A 217 13.84 -11.87 5.53
N ARG A 218 14.35 -12.83 4.75
CA ARG A 218 15.76 -13.25 4.74
C ARG A 218 16.58 -12.46 3.72
N ILE A 219 15.96 -11.99 2.64
CA ILE A 219 16.63 -11.29 1.52
C ILE A 219 16.73 -9.78 1.80
N LEU A 220 15.64 -9.13 2.21
CA LEU A 220 15.58 -7.67 2.42
C LEU A 220 16.70 -7.09 3.29
N PRO A 221 17.11 -7.72 4.41
CA PRO A 221 18.21 -7.20 5.23
C PRO A 221 19.56 -7.16 4.51
N THR A 222 19.71 -7.89 3.41
CA THR A 222 20.96 -8.01 2.62
C THR A 222 20.98 -7.10 1.40
N VAL A 223 19.83 -6.53 1.03
CA VAL A 223 19.66 -5.68 -0.15
C VAL A 223 19.79 -4.22 0.28
N ASP A 224 20.57 -3.45 -0.48
CA ASP A 224 20.72 -2.01 -0.22
C ASP A 224 19.41 -1.28 -0.52
N ALA A 225 19.10 -0.25 0.25
CA ALA A 225 17.92 0.60 0.05
C ALA A 225 18.01 1.48 -1.20
N GLY A 226 19.14 1.43 -1.92
CA GLY A 226 19.39 2.19 -3.14
C GLY A 226 19.71 3.65 -2.82
N PHE A 227 21.01 3.98 -2.79
CA PHE A 227 21.66 5.03 -3.59
C PHE A 227 23.11 5.21 -3.15
N SER A 228 24.04 5.08 -4.10
CA SER A 228 25.33 5.78 -4.11
C SER A 228 25.17 7.01 -5.02
N GLU A 229 25.83 8.13 -4.75
CA GLU A 229 25.73 9.35 -5.58
C GLU A 229 26.27 9.17 -7.02
N GLU A 230 26.74 7.97 -7.40
CA GLU A 230 27.53 7.73 -8.61
C GLU A 230 26.97 6.68 -9.60
N ASP A 231 25.95 5.88 -9.25
CA ASP A 231 25.41 4.82 -10.13
C ASP A 231 23.87 4.82 -10.21
N ASP A 232 23.32 4.50 -11.38
CA ASP A 232 21.89 4.34 -11.71
C ASP A 232 21.21 3.14 -10.98
N ASP A 233 21.69 2.72 -9.81
CA ASP A 233 21.17 1.56 -9.05
C ASP A 233 19.95 1.97 -8.22
N VAL A 234 18.80 2.03 -8.91
CA VAL A 234 17.53 2.47 -8.34
C VAL A 234 16.84 1.29 -7.63
N GLY A 235 16.74 1.36 -6.31
CA GLY A 235 15.65 0.66 -5.62
C GLY A 235 15.78 -0.86 -5.45
N GLY A 236 16.96 -1.41 -5.16
CA GLY A 236 17.15 -2.86 -4.98
C GLY A 236 16.12 -3.51 -4.03
N LYS A 237 15.73 -2.82 -2.95
CA LYS A 237 14.65 -3.31 -2.05
C LYS A 237 13.31 -3.40 -2.76
N VAL A 238 12.94 -2.40 -3.56
CA VAL A 238 11.70 -2.43 -4.34
C VAL A 238 11.70 -3.61 -5.30
N GLU A 239 12.80 -3.82 -6.02
CA GLU A 239 12.87 -4.92 -7.00
C GLU A 239 12.82 -6.30 -6.33
N ALA A 240 13.47 -6.45 -5.17
CA ALA A 240 13.36 -7.67 -4.36
C ALA A 240 11.90 -7.95 -3.94
N ILE A 241 11.16 -6.91 -3.55
CA ILE A 241 9.75 -7.02 -3.16
C ILE A 241 8.89 -7.40 -4.35
N ARG A 242 9.05 -6.72 -5.50
CA ARG A 242 8.28 -7.03 -6.71
C ARG A 242 8.52 -8.45 -7.20
N THR A 243 9.79 -8.84 -7.29
CA THR A 243 10.17 -10.20 -7.73
C THR A 243 9.57 -11.24 -6.78
N TRP A 244 9.61 -11.00 -5.47
CA TRP A 244 8.99 -11.87 -4.49
C TRP A 244 7.46 -11.95 -4.63
N ILE A 245 6.76 -10.81 -4.77
CA ILE A 245 5.30 -10.79 -4.99
C ILE A 245 4.92 -11.62 -6.23
N ARG A 246 5.65 -11.43 -7.34
CA ARG A 246 5.40 -12.19 -8.58
C ARG A 246 5.68 -13.68 -8.42
N SER A 247 6.74 -14.06 -7.71
CA SER A 247 7.06 -15.45 -7.38
C SER A 247 5.93 -16.11 -6.58
N VAL A 248 5.47 -15.45 -5.51
CA VAL A 248 4.38 -15.93 -4.65
C VAL A 248 3.07 -16.06 -5.44
N LEU A 249 2.70 -15.05 -6.22
CA LEU A 249 1.50 -15.09 -7.07
C LEU A 249 1.57 -16.20 -8.14
N GLY A 250 2.74 -16.37 -8.77
CA GLY A 250 2.97 -17.44 -9.74
C GLY A 250 2.80 -18.84 -9.14
N LYS A 251 3.36 -19.07 -7.93
CA LYS A 251 3.16 -20.33 -7.19
C LYS A 251 1.70 -20.57 -6.83
N ILE A 252 0.98 -19.54 -6.38
CA ILE A 252 -0.46 -19.64 -6.09
C ILE A 252 -1.25 -20.06 -7.34
N ILE A 253 -0.97 -19.43 -8.48
CA ILE A 253 -1.64 -19.76 -9.75
C ILE A 253 -1.34 -21.22 -10.12
N HIS A 254 -0.07 -21.64 -10.03
CA HIS A 254 0.33 -23.01 -10.32
C HIS A 254 -0.37 -24.03 -9.42
N TYR A 255 -0.37 -23.81 -8.10
CA TYR A 255 -1.03 -24.71 -7.15
C TYR A 255 -2.54 -24.75 -7.32
N LYS A 256 -3.20 -23.63 -7.63
CA LYS A 256 -4.63 -23.61 -7.95
C LYS A 256 -4.94 -24.40 -9.22
N ALA A 257 -4.14 -24.25 -10.27
CA ALA A 257 -4.31 -24.99 -11.52
C ALA A 257 -4.12 -26.51 -11.31
N GLU A 258 -3.09 -26.90 -10.56
CA GLU A 258 -2.83 -28.30 -10.25
C GLU A 258 -3.91 -28.89 -9.32
N HIS A 259 -4.38 -28.13 -8.34
CA HIS A 259 -5.51 -28.53 -7.49
C HIS A 259 -6.77 -28.82 -8.32
N GLN A 260 -7.09 -27.95 -9.26
CA GLN A 260 -8.23 -28.15 -10.17
C GLN A 260 -8.04 -29.40 -11.03
N ARG A 261 -6.83 -29.62 -11.55
CA ARG A 261 -6.48 -30.81 -12.34
C ARG A 261 -6.68 -32.10 -11.55
N VAL A 262 -6.23 -32.15 -10.30
CA VAL A 262 -6.40 -33.31 -9.41
C VAL A 262 -7.87 -33.56 -9.10
N LEU A 263 -8.66 -32.51 -8.83
CA LEU A 263 -10.10 -32.64 -8.63
C LEU A 263 -10.79 -33.19 -9.88
N ASP A 264 -10.43 -32.71 -11.06
CA ASP A 264 -11.00 -33.18 -12.32
C ASP A 264 -10.62 -34.65 -12.59
N GLU A 265 -9.39 -35.08 -12.25
CA GLU A 265 -8.95 -36.48 -12.32
C GLU A 265 -9.64 -37.39 -11.28
N GLU A 266 -9.83 -36.95 -10.04
CA GLU A 266 -10.58 -37.69 -9.01
C GLU A 266 -12.06 -37.84 -9.40
N VAL A 267 -12.67 -36.78 -9.95
CA VAL A 267 -14.04 -36.85 -10.46
C VAL A 267 -14.12 -37.77 -11.68
N ALA A 268 -13.16 -37.69 -12.60
CA ALA A 268 -13.10 -38.58 -13.76
C ALA A 268 -12.93 -40.05 -13.36
N THR A 269 -12.04 -40.35 -12.41
CA THR A 269 -11.85 -41.72 -11.90
C THR A 269 -13.06 -42.21 -11.10
N THR A 270 -13.73 -41.34 -10.34
CA THR A 270 -14.99 -41.70 -9.65
C THR A 270 -16.13 -41.94 -10.63
N LEU A 271 -16.22 -41.15 -11.70
CA LEU A 271 -17.14 -41.37 -12.82
C LEU A 271 -16.81 -42.67 -13.56
N GLU A 272 -15.55 -42.95 -13.85
CA GLU A 272 -15.14 -44.21 -14.47
C GLU A 272 -15.41 -45.40 -13.58
N HIS A 273 -15.19 -45.30 -12.27
CA HIS A 273 -15.43 -46.39 -11.32
C HIS A 273 -16.94 -46.64 -11.08
N SER A 274 -17.76 -45.58 -11.12
CA SER A 274 -19.23 -45.71 -11.11
C SER A 274 -19.79 -46.23 -12.44
N LEU A 275 -19.28 -45.74 -13.58
CA LEU A 275 -19.60 -46.27 -14.91
C LEU A 275 -19.16 -47.73 -15.07
N SER A 276 -18.05 -48.14 -14.46
CA SER A 276 -17.58 -49.53 -14.45
C SER A 276 -18.50 -50.47 -13.66
N GLN A 277 -19.22 -49.95 -12.66
CA GLN A 277 -20.25 -50.71 -11.92
C GLN A 277 -21.59 -50.77 -12.68
N ASP A 278 -21.90 -49.76 -13.50
CA ASP A 278 -23.15 -49.71 -14.28
C ASP A 278 -23.07 -50.31 -15.70
N ILE A 279 -21.88 -50.57 -16.25
CA ILE A 279 -21.73 -51.23 -17.56
C ILE A 279 -22.13 -52.74 -17.55
N VAL A 280 -22.47 -53.32 -16.38
CA VAL A 280 -23.14 -54.64 -16.32
C VAL A 280 -24.67 -54.54 -16.53
N MET A 281 -25.27 -53.34 -16.62
CA MET A 281 -26.70 -53.19 -16.93
C MET A 281 -26.97 -52.05 -17.93
N ASN A 282 -26.90 -52.40 -19.22
CA ASN A 282 -27.69 -51.86 -20.35
C ASN A 282 -27.81 -50.32 -20.54
N ASN A 283 -27.23 -49.84 -21.64
CA ASN A 283 -27.75 -48.80 -22.56
C ASN A 283 -28.69 -47.74 -21.96
N VAL A 284 -28.21 -46.52 -21.67
CA VAL A 284 -28.82 -45.24 -22.10
C VAL A 284 -27.79 -44.10 -21.96
N LEU A 285 -27.21 -43.62 -23.06
CA LEU A 285 -26.96 -42.17 -23.26
C LEU A 285 -28.21 -41.62 -23.95
N PRO A 286 -28.75 -40.42 -23.63
CA PRO A 286 -28.00 -39.17 -23.81
C PRO A 286 -28.30 -38.02 -22.83
N PHE A 287 -27.41 -37.02 -22.83
CA PHE A 287 -27.56 -35.57 -22.53
C PHE A 287 -26.51 -35.03 -21.56
N LEU A 288 -25.35 -34.67 -22.09
CA LEU A 288 -24.52 -33.60 -21.55
C LEU A 288 -24.44 -32.50 -22.60
N ALA A 289 -25.27 -31.47 -22.42
CA ALA A 289 -25.02 -30.15 -22.98
C ALA A 289 -24.68 -29.27 -21.78
N LEU A 290 -23.37 -29.07 -21.53
CA LEU A 290 -22.91 -27.95 -20.72
C LEU A 290 -22.64 -26.77 -21.67
N PRO A 291 -22.97 -25.54 -21.27
CA PRO A 291 -22.85 -24.38 -22.14
C PRO A 291 -21.38 -24.05 -22.43
N SER A 292 -21.11 -23.65 -23.67
CA SER A 292 -19.82 -23.11 -24.11
C SER A 292 -19.55 -21.79 -23.40
N TYR A 293 -18.52 -21.74 -22.56
CA TYR A 293 -17.97 -20.49 -22.06
C TYR A 293 -16.75 -20.13 -22.91
N THR A 294 -16.93 -19.17 -23.82
CA THR A 294 -15.85 -18.55 -24.60
C THR A 294 -15.32 -17.36 -23.82
N PHE A 295 -14.06 -17.41 -23.42
CA PHE A 295 -13.32 -16.20 -23.05
C PHE A 295 -12.58 -15.74 -24.31
N GLU A 296 -12.91 -14.54 -24.79
CA GLU A 296 -12.20 -13.92 -25.90
C GLU A 296 -10.77 -13.63 -25.44
N VAL A 297 -9.82 -14.23 -26.14
CA VAL A 297 -8.39 -13.92 -26.02
C VAL A 297 -8.21 -12.61 -26.79
N GLU A 298 -8.10 -11.49 -26.08
CA GLU A 298 -7.55 -10.28 -26.68
C GLU A 298 -6.03 -10.44 -26.80
N ASP A 299 -5.53 -10.10 -27.99
CA ASP A 299 -4.22 -10.43 -28.52
C ASP A 299 -3.08 -9.89 -27.66
N TYR A 300 -2.17 -10.77 -27.25
CA TYR A 300 -0.80 -10.38 -26.91
C TYR A 300 0.10 -10.83 -28.07
N GLU A 301 0.46 -9.85 -28.90
CA GLU A 301 1.39 -9.99 -30.01
C GLU A 301 2.74 -10.54 -29.53
N GLU A 302 3.17 -11.57 -30.24
CA GLU A 302 4.50 -12.16 -30.26
C GLU A 302 5.53 -11.07 -30.64
N TRP A 303 6.43 -10.72 -29.72
CA TRP A 303 7.58 -9.88 -30.05
C TRP A 303 8.66 -10.76 -30.67
N GLU A 304 8.75 -10.76 -32.01
CA GLU A 304 9.91 -11.29 -32.72
C GLU A 304 11.12 -10.37 -32.48
N GLU A 305 12.22 -10.97 -32.03
CA GLU A 305 13.56 -10.38 -32.08
C GLU A 305 13.97 -10.22 -33.56
N GLU A 306 13.96 -8.99 -34.08
CA GLU A 306 14.67 -8.67 -35.33
C GLU A 306 15.88 -7.77 -35.08
N ASP A 307 17.03 -8.38 -35.34
CA ASP A 307 18.33 -7.85 -35.76
C ASP A 307 18.40 -6.35 -36.09
N TYR A 308 19.14 -5.59 -35.28
CA TYR A 308 19.78 -4.34 -35.69
C TYR A 308 21.29 -4.52 -35.70
N LEU A 309 21.81 -5.05 -36.82
CA LEU A 309 23.19 -4.87 -37.24
C LEU A 309 23.23 -4.02 -38.52
N ASP A 310 23.88 -2.87 -38.34
CA ASP A 310 24.81 -2.22 -39.27
C ASP A 310 24.30 -1.27 -40.37
N SER A 311 24.60 0.01 -40.17
CA SER A 311 25.13 0.88 -41.23
C SER A 311 25.96 2.01 -40.62
N GLU A 312 27.28 1.82 -40.59
CA GLU A 312 28.28 2.88 -40.58
C GLU A 312 28.17 3.81 -41.81
N GLU A 313 28.84 4.98 -41.73
CA GLU A 313 29.23 5.90 -42.81
C GLU A 313 28.08 6.79 -43.37
N GLU A 314 28.13 8.13 -43.48
CA GLU A 314 29.13 9.21 -43.58
C GLU A 314 28.50 10.46 -42.90
N ASP A 315 29.23 11.36 -42.22
CA ASP A 315 29.74 12.57 -42.87
C ASP A 315 30.76 13.31 -41.96
N ARG A 316 31.91 13.62 -42.56
CA ARG A 316 32.87 14.66 -42.14
C ARG A 316 32.52 15.98 -42.86
N GLU A 317 33.10 17.06 -42.34
CA GLU A 317 33.17 18.46 -42.86
C GLU A 317 32.03 19.33 -42.31
N GLU A 318 32.22 20.46 -41.60
CA GLU A 318 33.30 21.46 -41.45
C GLU A 318 33.42 21.94 -39.99
#